data_AF-A0A736WHM5-F1
#
_entry.id   AF-A0A736WHM5-F1
#
_cell.length_a   1.000
_cell.length_b   1.000
_cell.length_c   1.000
_cell.angle_alpha   90.00
_cell.angle_beta   90.00
_cell.angle_gamma   90.00
#
_symmetry.space_group_name_H-M   'P 1'
#
loop_
_entity.id
_entity.type
_entity.pdbx_description
1 polymer ?
#
loop_
_entity_poly.entity_id
_entity_poly.type
_entity_poly.pdbx_seq_one_letter_code
_entity_poly.pdbx_strand_id
1 'polypeptide(L)'
;WIAVLAVAEAVQRVSRGTKTSLSYWGMVAAHLGLAVTITGIAFSQNYSVERDVRMRAGDSVTIHDYRFTFREVRDITGPNYRGGVALIGVTRHGEPEAVLHAEKRLYNTSRMVMTEAAIDGGLTRDLYAALGEELDNGAWAVRLYYK
;
A
#
# COMPACT_ATOMS: atom_id res chain seq x y z
N TRP A 1 20.67 -15.96 9.57
CA TRP A 1 21.69 -16.70 10.33
C TRP A 1 23.11 -16.22 10.01
N ILE A 2 23.51 -16.06 8.73
CA ILE A 2 24.87 -15.60 8.34
C ILE A 2 25.21 -14.21 8.91
N ALA A 3 24.30 -13.23 8.83
CA ALA A 3 24.53 -11.89 9.38
C ALA A 3 24.72 -11.88 10.90
N VAL A 4 23.96 -12.72 11.62
CA VAL A 4 24.06 -12.87 13.08
C VAL A 4 25.41 -13.49 13.46
N LEU A 5 25.87 -14.51 12.72
CA LEU A 5 27.18 -15.10 12.94
C LEU A 5 28.31 -14.12 12.64
N ALA A 6 28.24 -13.37 11.53
CA ALA A 6 29.26 -12.37 11.18
C ALA A 6 29.39 -11.26 12.23
N VAL A 7 28.26 -10.79 12.78
CA VAL A 7 28.25 -9.81 13.87
C VAL A 7 28.77 -10.43 15.18
N ALA A 8 28.34 -11.64 15.53
CA ALA A 8 28.81 -12.33 16.73
C ALA A 8 30.32 -12.62 16.70
N GLU A 9 30.85 -13.02 15.54
CA GLU A 9 32.28 -13.25 15.35
C GLU A 9 33.09 -11.96 15.44
N ALA A 10 32.56 -10.84 14.92
CA ALA A 10 33.17 -9.52 15.03
C ALA A 10 33.25 -9.04 16.48
N VAL A 11 32.15 -9.19 17.24
CA VAL A 11 32.12 -8.85 18.67
C VAL A 11 33.09 -9.72 19.47
N GLN A 12 33.17 -11.02 19.19
CA GLN A 12 34.12 -11.92 19.85
C GLN A 12 35.59 -11.63 19.51
N ARG A 13 35.91 -11.26 18.27
CA ARG A 13 37.29 -10.94 17.84
C ARG A 13 37.77 -9.60 18.38
N VAL A 14 36.88 -8.60 18.44
CA VAL A 14 37.16 -7.29 19.04
C VAL A 14 37.35 -7.42 20.56
N SER A 15 36.46 -8.14 21.25
CA SER A 15 36.59 -8.37 22.70
C SER A 15 37.82 -9.20 23.08
N ARG A 16 38.32 -10.06 22.18
CA ARG A 16 39.55 -10.83 22.36
C ARG A 16 40.83 -10.08 21.93
N GLY A 17 40.74 -8.83 21.49
CA GLY A 17 41.90 -8.01 21.11
C GLY A 17 42.68 -8.54 19.90
N THR A 18 42.05 -9.35 19.04
CA THR A 18 42.73 -9.95 17.88
C THR A 18 42.97 -8.92 16.79
N LYS A 19 44.17 -8.92 16.17
CA LYS A 19 44.49 -8.03 15.05
C LYS A 19 43.62 -8.39 13.84
N THR A 20 42.69 -7.51 13.49
CA THR A 20 41.80 -7.66 12.32
C THR A 20 42.40 -6.96 11.10
N SER A 21 42.34 -7.60 9.93
CA SER A 21 42.75 -6.98 8.66
C SER A 21 41.62 -6.13 8.06
N LEU A 22 41.95 -5.23 7.14
CA LEU A 22 40.96 -4.45 6.37
C LEU A 22 39.99 -5.36 5.57
N SER A 23 40.47 -6.50 5.08
CA SER A 23 39.65 -7.49 4.38
C SER A 23 38.57 -8.11 5.28
N TYR A 24 38.87 -8.32 6.56
CA TYR A 24 37.89 -8.80 7.55
C TYR A 24 36.73 -7.82 7.74
N TRP A 25 37.05 -6.52 7.88
CA TRP A 25 36.03 -5.48 7.98
C TRP A 25 35.20 -5.34 6.69
N GLY A 26 35.81 -5.57 5.53
CA GLY A 26 35.08 -5.65 4.25
C GLY A 26 34.07 -6.80 4.23
N MET A 27 34.44 -7.98 4.71
CA MET A 27 33.53 -9.14 4.82
C MET A 27 32.36 -8.85 5.76
N VAL A 28 32.61 -8.26 6.93
CA VAL A 28 31.56 -7.90 7.90
C VAL A 28 30.62 -6.84 7.33
N ALA A 29 31.17 -5.79 6.71
CA ALA A 29 30.38 -4.73 6.07
C ALA A 29 29.50 -5.27 4.94
N ALA A 30 30.01 -6.18 4.11
CA ALA A 30 29.24 -6.81 3.03
C ALA A 30 28.03 -7.61 3.57
N HIS A 31 28.23 -8.40 4.63
CA HIS A 31 27.15 -9.17 5.24
C HIS A 31 26.12 -8.29 5.96
N LEU A 32 26.57 -7.23 6.65
CA LEU A 32 25.67 -6.25 7.27
C LEU A 32 24.86 -5.49 6.21
N GLY A 33 25.51 -5.03 5.14
CA GLY A 33 24.84 -4.36 4.02
C GLY A 33 23.77 -5.25 3.39
N LEU A 34 24.09 -6.52 3.13
CA LEU A 34 23.11 -7.48 2.61
C LEU A 34 21.95 -7.71 3.58
N ALA A 35 22.22 -7.82 4.89
CA ALA A 35 21.19 -7.99 5.90
C ALA A 35 20.22 -6.80 5.96
N VAL A 36 20.75 -5.58 5.91
CA VAL A 36 19.95 -4.34 5.88
C VAL A 36 19.09 -4.29 4.62
N THR A 37 19.66 -4.61 3.46
CA THR A 37 18.92 -4.63 2.19
C THR A 37 17.79 -5.66 2.20
N ILE A 38 18.06 -6.90 2.63
CA ILE A 38 17.03 -7.94 2.73
C ILE A 38 15.93 -7.52 3.71
N THR A 39 16.30 -6.93 4.84
CA THR A 39 15.33 -6.42 5.82
C THR A 39 14.47 -5.32 5.20
N GLY A 40 15.08 -4.35 4.50
CA GLY A 40 14.35 -3.30 3.78
C GLY A 40 13.39 -3.84 2.72
N ILE A 41 13.81 -4.84 1.94
CA ILE A 41 12.95 -5.53 0.98
C ILE A 41 11.79 -6.22 1.69
N ALA A 42 12.05 -6.95 2.78
CA ALA A 42 11.03 -7.66 3.54
C ALA A 42 9.99 -6.68 4.11
N PHE A 43 10.42 -5.57 4.72
CA PHE A 43 9.52 -4.52 5.21
C PHE A 43 8.70 -3.91 4.06
N SER A 44 9.33 -3.57 2.94
CA SER A 44 8.65 -3.00 1.77
C SER A 44 7.59 -3.94 1.19
N GLN A 45 7.88 -5.24 1.11
CA GLN A 45 6.95 -6.24 0.60
C GLN A 45 5.82 -6.56 1.59
N ASN A 46 6.08 -6.51 2.90
CA ASN A 46 5.06 -6.87 3.90
C ASN A 46 4.03 -5.75 4.12
N TYR A 47 4.41 -4.49 3.91
CA TYR A 47 3.51 -3.36 4.15
C TYR A 47 2.50 -3.11 3.03
N SER A 48 2.73 -3.58 1.79
CA SER A 48 1.80 -3.35 0.67
C SER A 48 0.77 -4.47 0.57
N VAL A 49 -0.42 -4.27 1.16
CA VAL A 49 -1.56 -5.18 0.99
C VAL A 49 -2.51 -4.64 -0.07
N GLU A 50 -2.53 -5.30 -1.24
CA GLU A 50 -3.50 -5.06 -2.31
C GLU A 50 -4.66 -6.05 -2.20
N ARG A 51 -5.88 -5.54 -2.30
CA ARG A 51 -7.10 -6.34 -2.36
C ARG A 51 -8.01 -5.83 -3.48
N ASP A 52 -8.12 -6.66 -4.51
CA ASP A 52 -9.11 -6.51 -5.58
C ASP A 52 -10.40 -7.22 -5.13
N VAL A 53 -11.44 -6.43 -4.90
CA VAL A 53 -12.71 -6.92 -4.36
C VAL A 53 -13.89 -6.45 -5.21
N ARG A 54 -14.88 -7.33 -5.36
CA ARG A 54 -16.18 -6.96 -5.91
C ARG A 54 -17.04 -6.42 -4.76
N MET A 55 -17.45 -5.15 -4.86
CA MET A 55 -18.24 -4.49 -3.82
C MET A 55 -19.53 -3.88 -4.40
N ARG A 56 -20.62 -3.97 -3.66
CA ARG A 56 -21.87 -3.26 -3.89
C ARG A 56 -22.02 -2.12 -2.87
N ALA A 57 -22.92 -1.18 -3.14
CA ALA A 57 -23.32 -0.16 -2.18
C ALA A 57 -23.75 -0.82 -0.85
N GLY A 58 -23.07 -0.47 0.25
CA GLY A 58 -23.24 -1.05 1.58
C GLY A 58 -22.23 -2.14 1.95
N ASP A 59 -21.47 -2.69 1.01
CA ASP A 59 -20.46 -3.72 1.32
C ASP A 59 -19.28 -3.10 2.08
N SER A 60 -18.68 -3.90 2.97
CA SER A 60 -17.46 -3.52 3.67
C SER A 60 -16.41 -4.61 3.62
N VAL A 61 -15.15 -4.19 3.50
CA VAL A 61 -13.98 -5.06 3.51
C VAL A 61 -13.02 -4.57 4.57
N THR A 62 -12.55 -5.50 5.40
CA THR A 62 -11.57 -5.21 6.45
C THR A 62 -10.19 -5.65 5.99
N ILE A 63 -9.24 -4.72 6.05
CA ILE A 63 -7.82 -4.95 5.77
C ILE A 63 -7.05 -4.49 7.01
N HIS A 64 -6.43 -5.42 7.73
CA HIS A 64 -5.84 -5.16 9.06
C HIS A 64 -6.85 -4.49 10.01
N ASP A 65 -6.54 -3.30 10.53
CA ASP A 65 -7.39 -2.55 11.47
C ASP A 65 -8.38 -1.60 10.76
N TYR A 66 -8.31 -1.50 9.42
CA TYR A 66 -9.11 -0.58 8.62
C TYR A 66 -10.30 -1.30 7.97
N ARG A 67 -11.48 -0.73 8.12
CA ARG A 67 -12.70 -1.15 7.43
C ARG A 67 -13.05 -0.13 6.36
N PHE A 68 -12.93 -0.56 5.11
CA PHE A 68 -13.38 0.16 3.94
C PHE A 68 -14.84 -0.18 3.68
N THR A 69 -15.71 0.81 3.60
CA THR A 69 -17.14 0.66 3.35
C THR A 69 -17.48 1.38 2.06
N PHE A 70 -17.92 0.62 1.06
CA PHE A 70 -18.35 1.18 -0.21
C PHE A 70 -19.76 1.74 -0.03
N ARG A 71 -19.89 3.07 -0.03
CA ARG A 71 -21.17 3.72 0.29
C ARG A 71 -22.08 3.75 -0.93
N GLU A 72 -21.64 4.45 -1.95
CA GLU A 72 -22.42 4.69 -3.17
C GLU A 72 -21.50 5.19 -4.30
N VAL A 73 -22.03 5.15 -5.52
CA VAL A 73 -21.46 5.81 -6.70
C VAL A 73 -22.38 6.96 -7.08
N ARG A 74 -21.82 8.16 -7.23
CA ARG A 74 -22.55 9.34 -7.70
C ARG A 74 -22.10 9.71 -9.09
N ASP A 75 -23.05 9.92 -9.99
CA ASP A 75 -22.73 10.46 -11.31
C ASP A 75 -22.27 11.91 -11.20
N ILE A 76 -21.16 12.22 -11.86
CA ILE A 76 -20.58 13.57 -11.97
C ILE A 76 -20.54 14.01 -13.41
N THR A 77 -20.93 15.26 -13.65
CA THR A 77 -20.80 15.91 -14.96
C THR A 77 -19.97 17.16 -14.78
N GLY A 78 -18.75 17.15 -15.34
CA GLY A 78 -17.86 18.29 -15.40
C GLY A 78 -17.94 19.02 -16.75
N PRO A 79 -17.17 20.11 -16.92
CA PRO A 79 -17.21 20.94 -18.13
C PRO A 79 -16.80 20.19 -19.41
N ASN A 80 -15.91 19.19 -19.29
CA ASN A 80 -15.35 18.42 -20.41
C ASN A 80 -15.34 16.90 -20.16
N TYR A 81 -15.93 16.43 -19.06
CA TYR A 81 -16.02 15.02 -18.70
C TYR A 81 -17.36 14.68 -18.08
N ARG A 82 -17.76 13.42 -18.17
CA ARG A 82 -18.84 12.82 -17.37
C ARG A 82 -18.31 11.55 -16.73
N GLY A 83 -18.83 11.14 -15.59
CA GLY A 83 -18.23 10.03 -14.86
C GLY A 83 -19.00 9.65 -13.62
N GLY A 84 -18.41 8.76 -12.82
CA GLY A 84 -18.91 8.37 -11.51
C GLY A 84 -17.85 8.56 -10.43
N VAL A 85 -18.27 8.99 -9.24
CA VAL A 85 -17.45 9.07 -8.03
C VAL A 85 -17.94 8.01 -7.05
N ALA A 86 -17.10 7.05 -6.73
CA ALA A 86 -17.31 6.11 -5.64
C ALA A 86 -16.88 6.73 -4.31
N LEU A 87 -17.81 6.77 -3.35
CA LEU A 87 -17.52 7.18 -1.98
C LEU A 87 -17.19 5.95 -1.14
N ILE A 88 -15.96 5.87 -0.68
CA ILE A 88 -15.47 4.77 0.17
C ILE A 88 -15.13 5.35 1.54
N GLY A 89 -15.94 5.03 2.54
CA GLY A 89 -15.67 5.43 3.91
C GLY A 89 -14.66 4.50 4.56
N VAL A 90 -13.67 5.05 5.24
CA VAL A 90 -12.67 4.28 5.98
C VAL A 90 -12.82 4.53 7.47
N THR A 91 -12.92 3.44 8.23
CA THR A 91 -13.06 3.45 9.68
C THR A 91 -11.97 2.59 10.31
N ARG A 92 -11.46 3.00 11.47
CA ARG A 92 -10.47 2.25 12.26
C ARG A 92 -10.92 2.20 13.70
N HIS A 93 -10.97 0.98 14.27
CA HIS A 93 -11.50 0.74 15.62
C HIS A 93 -12.90 1.34 15.87
N GLY A 94 -13.72 1.50 14.82
CA GLY A 94 -15.06 2.08 14.89
C GLY A 94 -15.14 3.59 14.68
N GLU A 95 -14.01 4.29 14.68
CA GLU A 95 -13.96 5.74 14.42
C GLU A 95 -13.77 6.03 12.93
N PRO A 96 -14.43 7.06 12.37
CA PRO A 96 -14.23 7.48 10.99
C PRO A 96 -12.86 8.14 10.84
N GLU A 97 -12.04 7.62 9.93
CA GLU A 97 -10.68 8.10 9.72
C GLU A 97 -10.54 8.92 8.44
N ALA A 98 -11.13 8.45 7.33
CA ALA A 98 -11.09 9.16 6.05
C ALA A 98 -12.27 8.78 5.15
N VAL A 99 -12.50 9.58 4.12
CA VAL A 99 -13.42 9.26 3.01
C VAL A 99 -12.66 9.38 1.70
N LEU A 100 -12.48 8.23 1.04
CA LEU A 100 -11.82 8.10 -0.24
C LEU A 100 -12.85 8.34 -1.37
N HIS A 101 -12.53 9.26 -2.27
CA HIS A 101 -13.35 9.61 -3.44
C HIS A 101 -12.68 9.10 -4.71
N ALA A 102 -13.01 7.88 -5.11
CA ALA A 102 -12.40 7.27 -6.30
C ALA A 102 -13.25 7.61 -7.52
N GLU A 103 -12.66 8.25 -8.51
CA GLU A 103 -13.42 8.75 -9.66
C GLU A 103 -13.12 7.95 -10.92
N LYS A 104 -14.12 7.86 -11.80
CA LYS A 104 -13.96 7.35 -13.15
C LYS A 104 -14.55 8.36 -14.12
N ARG A 105 -13.69 8.98 -14.93
CA ARG A 105 -14.02 10.10 -15.82
C ARG A 105 -13.94 9.66 -17.28
N LEU A 106 -15.00 9.92 -18.04
CA LEU A 106 -15.07 9.80 -19.50
C LEU A 106 -14.98 11.20 -20.11
N TYR A 107 -13.93 11.46 -20.87
CA TYR A 107 -13.74 12.72 -21.58
C TYR A 107 -14.46 12.71 -22.93
N ASN A 108 -15.43 13.60 -23.11
CA ASN A 108 -16.32 13.59 -24.27
C ASN A 108 -15.58 13.81 -25.60
N THR A 109 -14.60 14.71 -25.62
CA THR A 109 -13.85 15.08 -26.85
C THR A 109 -12.94 13.95 -27.34
N SER A 110 -12.25 13.28 -26.43
CA SER A 110 -11.29 12.22 -26.77
C SER A 110 -11.85 10.82 -26.68
N ARG A 111 -13.08 10.65 -26.15
CA ARG A 111 -13.71 9.35 -25.82
C ARG A 111 -12.79 8.43 -25.01
N MET A 112 -11.94 9.01 -24.16
CA MET A 112 -11.03 8.29 -23.29
C MET A 112 -11.62 8.20 -21.88
N VAL A 113 -11.54 7.00 -21.29
CA VAL A 113 -11.91 6.73 -19.89
C VAL A 113 -10.65 6.75 -19.05
N MET A 114 -10.66 7.54 -17.97
CA MET A 114 -9.59 7.67 -17.00
C MET A 114 -10.11 7.31 -15.61
N THR A 115 -9.28 6.66 -14.81
CA THR A 115 -9.59 6.35 -13.41
C THR A 115 -8.70 7.21 -12.51
N GLU A 116 -9.30 7.91 -11.58
CA GLU A 116 -8.63 8.72 -10.57
C GLU A 116 -8.71 7.98 -9.24
N ALA A 117 -7.55 7.50 -8.78
CA ALA A 117 -7.47 6.82 -7.49
C ALA A 117 -7.66 7.84 -6.37
N ALA A 118 -8.46 7.47 -5.38
CA ALA A 118 -8.53 8.16 -4.12
C ALA A 118 -7.29 7.82 -3.29
N ILE A 119 -6.62 8.84 -2.77
CA ILE A 119 -5.43 8.68 -1.94
C ILE A 119 -5.64 9.47 -0.66
N ASP A 120 -5.53 8.80 0.48
CA ASP A 120 -5.40 9.42 1.79
C ASP A 120 -4.00 9.06 2.32
N GLY A 121 -3.05 9.96 2.09
CA GLY A 121 -1.64 9.78 2.45
C GLY A 121 -1.34 10.31 3.84
N GLY A 122 -0.62 9.54 4.63
CA GLY A 122 -0.28 9.86 6.02
C GLY A 122 1.19 9.54 6.32
N LEU A 123 1.73 10.11 7.41
CA LEU A 123 3.14 9.89 7.77
C LEU A 123 3.46 8.41 8.08
N THR A 124 2.47 7.65 8.53
CA THR A 124 2.61 6.26 8.98
C THR A 124 1.80 5.26 8.16
N ARG A 125 0.92 5.72 7.27
CA ARG A 125 0.02 4.88 6.49
C ARG A 125 -0.52 5.63 5.29
N ASP A 126 -0.60 4.95 4.16
CA ASP A 126 -1.23 5.47 2.95
C ASP A 126 -2.38 4.56 2.53
N LEU A 127 -3.58 5.12 2.40
CA LEU A 127 -4.73 4.41 1.89
C LEU A 127 -4.98 4.78 0.45
N TYR A 128 -5.17 3.76 -0.40
CA TYR A 128 -5.55 3.97 -1.79
C TYR A 128 -6.81 3.20 -2.12
N ALA A 129 -7.69 3.82 -2.90
CA ALA A 129 -8.82 3.13 -3.52
C ALA A 129 -8.96 3.54 -4.98
N ALA A 130 -9.10 2.56 -5.87
CA ALA A 130 -9.36 2.79 -7.28
C ALA A 130 -10.65 2.08 -7.71
N LEU A 131 -11.50 2.80 -8.44
CA LEU A 131 -12.74 2.27 -9.00
C LEU A 131 -12.47 1.64 -10.37
N GLY A 132 -12.73 0.34 -10.50
CA GLY A 132 -12.59 -0.42 -11.73
C GLY A 132 -13.83 -0.34 -12.62
N GLU A 133 -14.14 -1.46 -13.28
CA GLU A 133 -15.35 -1.58 -14.09
C GLU A 133 -16.58 -1.88 -13.23
N GLU A 134 -17.74 -1.45 -13.73
CA GLU A 134 -19.01 -1.95 -13.24
C GLU A 134 -19.14 -3.43 -13.63
N LEU A 135 -19.55 -4.24 -12.66
CA LEU A 135 -19.83 -5.66 -12.77
C LEU A 135 -21.35 -5.88 -12.74
N ASP A 136 -21.78 -7.11 -13.01
CA ASP A 136 -23.20 -7.45 -13.01
C ASP A 136 -23.91 -7.07 -11.69
N ASN A 137 -25.22 -6.80 -11.76
CA ASN A 137 -26.08 -6.56 -10.59
C ASN A 137 -25.72 -5.33 -9.74
N GLY A 138 -25.11 -4.30 -10.35
CA GLY A 138 -24.74 -3.04 -9.70
C GLY A 138 -23.57 -3.18 -8.73
N ALA A 139 -22.71 -4.18 -8.94
CA ALA A 139 -21.46 -4.34 -8.21
C ALA A 139 -20.33 -3.64 -8.97
N TRP A 140 -19.27 -3.26 -8.27
CA TRP A 140 -18.10 -2.60 -8.85
C TRP A 140 -16.85 -3.36 -8.47
N ALA A 141 -15.90 -3.45 -9.40
CA ALA A 141 -14.55 -3.87 -9.08
C ALA A 141 -13.86 -2.71 -8.34
N VAL A 142 -13.41 -2.93 -7.12
CA VAL A 142 -12.70 -1.92 -6.33
C VAL A 142 -11.35 -2.49 -5.94
N ARG A 143 -10.29 -1.74 -6.25
CA ARG A 143 -8.93 -2.05 -5.79
C ARG A 143 -8.63 -1.23 -4.56
N LEU A 144 -8.36 -1.89 -3.45
CA LEU A 144 -7.99 -1.26 -2.19
C LEU A 144 -6.52 -1.57 -1.89
N TYR A 145 -5.75 -0.54 -1.56
CA TYR A 145 -4.38 -0.70 -1.09
C TYR A 145 -4.22 -0.09 0.29
N TYR A 146 -3.47 -0.80 1.12
CA TYR A 146 -2.93 -0.33 2.37
C TYR A 146 -1.41 -0.42 2.29
N LYS A 147 -0.72 0.69 2.58
CA LYS A 147 0.74 0.77 2.64
C LYS A 147 1.22 1.47 3.91
#